data_AF-A0A382QNR9-F1
#
_entry.id   AF-A0A382QNR9-F1
#
_cell.length_a   1.000
_cell.length_b   1.000
_cell.length_c   1.000
_cell.angle_alpha   90.00
_cell.angle_beta   90.00
_cell.angle_gamma   90.00
#
_symmetry.space_group_name_H-M   'P 1'
#
loop_
_entity.id
_entity.type
_entity.pdbx_description
1 polymer ?
#
loop_
_entity_poly.entity_id
_entity_poly.type
_entity_poly.pdbx_seq_one_letter_code
_entity_poly.pdbx_strand_id
1 'polypeptide(L)'
;MAKSRPPYSPEFRHQMVEWVRSGRTPSELAREFAPSAQAIGTWVRQAAKEAGHLTDGLTRDERDELRRLRQENKRLRVEREILSKAAAWFARETDATRPNSWRS
;
A
#
# COMPACT_ATOMS: atom_id res chain seq x y z
N MET A 1 15.82 -6.25 36.51
CA MET A 1 15.74 -7.54 35.80
C MET A 1 16.31 -7.34 34.39
N ALA A 2 17.33 -8.10 33.99
CA ALA A 2 17.91 -7.98 32.65
C ALA A 2 16.86 -8.41 31.60
N LYS A 3 16.55 -7.55 30.62
CA LYS A 3 15.67 -7.91 29.51
C LYS A 3 16.39 -8.96 28.67
N SER A 4 15.95 -10.22 28.76
CA SER A 4 16.45 -11.28 27.88
C SER A 4 16.16 -10.87 26.44
N ARG A 5 17.22 -10.73 25.65
CA ARG A 5 17.09 -10.37 24.24
C ARG A 5 16.35 -11.52 23.54
N PRO A 6 15.21 -11.26 22.87
CA PRO A 6 14.49 -12.33 22.22
C PRO A 6 15.43 -13.09 21.25
N PRO A 7 15.39 -14.43 21.22
CA PRO A 7 16.37 -15.23 20.48
C PRO A 7 16.33 -15.01 18.96
N TYR A 8 15.22 -14.47 18.44
CA TYR A 8 15.02 -14.18 17.03
C TYR A 8 14.64 -12.72 16.84
N SER A 9 15.28 -12.05 15.86
CA SER A 9 14.98 -10.66 15.52
C SER A 9 13.56 -10.53 14.93
N PRO A 10 12.92 -9.36 15.05
CA PRO A 10 11.60 -9.12 14.45
C PRO A 10 11.58 -9.35 12.94
N GLU A 11 12.62 -8.91 12.24
CA GLU A 11 12.74 -9.01 10.78
C GLU A 11 12.77 -10.48 10.34
N PHE A 12 13.52 -11.30 11.08
CA PHE A 12 13.59 -12.73 10.80
C PHE A 12 12.24 -13.43 11.01
N ARG A 13 11.49 -13.05 12.06
CA ARG A 13 10.13 -13.58 12.28
C ARG A 13 9.17 -13.17 11.16
N HIS A 14 9.24 -11.91 10.72
CA HIS A 14 8.44 -11.43 9.59
C HIS A 14 8.75 -12.22 8.31
N GLN A 15 10.02 -12.47 8.03
CA GLN A 15 10.43 -13.27 6.86
C GLN A 15 9.82 -14.68 6.89
N MET A 16 9.85 -15.35 8.05
CA MET A 16 9.24 -16.68 8.21
C MET A 16 7.73 -16.64 7.96
N VAL A 17 7.04 -15.62 8.48
CA VAL A 17 5.58 -15.45 8.30
C VAL A 17 5.25 -15.26 6.82
N GLU A 18 6.01 -14.45 6.10
CA GLU A 18 5.80 -14.21 4.67
C GLU A 18 6.01 -15.49 3.83
N TRP A 19 7.03 -16.29 4.13
CA TRP A 19 7.22 -17.58 3.45
C TRP A 19 6.11 -18.58 3.73
N VAL A 20 5.53 -18.58 4.94
CA VAL A 20 4.35 -19.40 5.22
C VAL A 20 3.14 -18.90 4.40
N ARG A 21 2.94 -17.59 4.32
CA ARG A 21 1.86 -16.98 3.51
C ARG A 21 2.03 -17.25 2.02
N SER A 22 3.26 -17.38 1.52
CA SER A 22 3.54 -17.75 0.13
C SER A 22 3.34 -19.25 -0.16
N GLY A 23 2.93 -20.05 0.82
CA GLY A 23 2.56 -21.45 0.64
C GLY A 23 3.53 -22.48 1.22
N ARG A 24 4.63 -22.05 1.87
CA ARG A 24 5.54 -22.99 2.56
C ARG A 24 4.94 -23.45 3.89
N THR A 25 5.27 -24.66 4.31
CA THR A 25 4.81 -25.16 5.61
C THR A 25 5.80 -24.77 6.73
N PRO A 26 5.31 -24.54 7.97
CA PRO A 26 6.18 -24.33 9.12
C PRO A 26 7.18 -25.48 9.36
N SER A 27 6.84 -26.71 8.98
CA SER A 27 7.71 -27.88 9.11
C SER A 27 8.86 -27.88 8.12
N GLU A 28 8.64 -27.45 6.87
CA GLU A 28 9.72 -27.27 5.89
C GLU A 28 10.69 -26.18 6.35
N LEU A 29 10.16 -25.03 6.79
CA LEU A 29 10.98 -23.94 7.30
C LEU A 29 11.77 -24.34 8.55
N ALA A 30 11.20 -25.14 9.45
CA ALA A 30 11.92 -25.62 10.63
C ALA A 30 13.06 -26.62 10.32
N ARG A 31 13.09 -27.23 9.13
CA ARG A 31 14.20 -28.07 8.69
C ARG A 31 15.36 -27.26 8.12
N GLU A 32 15.04 -26.11 7.52
CA GLU A 32 16.02 -25.22 6.88
C GLU A 32 16.57 -24.15 7.83
N PHE A 33 15.79 -23.78 8.84
CA PHE A 33 16.09 -22.69 9.76
C PHE A 33 16.08 -23.16 11.22
N ALA A 34 16.75 -22.41 12.09
CA ALA A 34 16.85 -22.72 13.52
C ALA A 34 15.52 -22.78 14.32
N PRO A 35 14.46 -22.01 13.99
CA PRO A 35 13.21 -22.07 14.75
C PRO A 35 12.45 -23.37 14.57
N SER A 36 11.79 -23.83 15.64
CA SER A 36 10.85 -24.94 15.54
C SER A 36 9.59 -24.57 14.76
N ALA A 37 8.94 -25.57 14.17
CA ALA A 37 7.67 -25.38 13.44
C ALA A 37 6.58 -24.74 14.32
N GLN A 38 6.59 -25.05 15.63
CA GLN A 38 5.69 -24.44 16.62
C GLN A 38 5.95 -22.94 16.81
N ALA A 39 7.21 -22.53 16.86
CA ALA A 39 7.58 -21.12 16.99
C ALA A 39 7.09 -20.34 15.76
N ILE A 40 7.36 -20.86 14.56
CA ILE A 40 6.92 -20.29 13.29
C ILE A 40 5.39 -20.18 13.23
N GLY A 41 4.68 -21.26 13.59
CA GLY A 41 3.21 -21.26 13.64
C GLY A 41 2.63 -20.27 14.68
N THR A 42 3.37 -19.97 15.74
CA THR A 42 2.95 -18.96 16.72
C THR A 42 3.11 -17.54 16.15
N TRP A 43 4.19 -17.27 15.43
CA TRP A 43 4.39 -15.98 14.77
C TRP A 43 3.34 -15.74 13.68
N VAL A 44 2.97 -16.77 12.91
CA VAL A 44 1.91 -16.66 11.89
C VAL A 44 0.57 -16.31 12.54
N ARG A 45 0.19 -16.99 13.64
CA ARG A 45 -1.06 -16.68 14.37
C ARG A 45 -1.04 -15.28 14.96
N GLN A 46 0.11 -14.84 15.50
CA GLN A 46 0.27 -13.50 16.05
C GLN A 46 0.14 -12.43 14.95
N ALA A 47 0.80 -12.62 13.80
CA ALA A 47 0.69 -11.72 12.66
C ALA A 47 -0.72 -11.68 12.07
N ALA A 48 -1.48 -12.78 12.11
CA ALA A 48 -2.88 -12.81 11.70
C ALA A 48 -3.78 -12.02 12.66
N LYS A 49 -3.55 -12.14 13.97
CA LYS A 49 -4.26 -11.33 14.98
C LYS A 49 -3.92 -9.85 14.86
N GLU A 50 -2.64 -9.51 14.70
CA GLU A 50 -2.19 -8.13 14.50
C GLU A 50 -2.76 -7.53 13.22
N ALA A 51 -2.80 -8.29 12.12
CA ALA A 51 -3.49 -7.85 10.90
C ALA A 51 -4.98 -7.63 11.14
N GLY A 52 -5.64 -8.52 11.90
CA GLY A 52 -7.03 -8.37 12.34
C GLY A 52 -7.24 -7.12 13.22
N HIS A 53 -6.33 -6.84 14.15
CA HIS A 53 -6.35 -5.64 14.98
C HIS A 53 -5.98 -4.37 14.23
N LEU A 54 -5.14 -4.42 13.20
CA LEU A 54 -4.88 -3.31 12.27
C LEU A 54 -6.12 -3.02 11.42
N THR A 55 -6.86 -4.05 11.00
CA THR A 55 -8.14 -3.86 10.28
C THR A 55 -9.27 -3.37 11.18
N ASP A 56 -9.28 -3.77 12.46
CA ASP A 56 -10.21 -3.28 13.48
C ASP A 56 -9.76 -1.92 14.07
N GLY A 57 -8.49 -1.56 13.86
CA GLY A 57 -7.78 -0.45 14.48
C GLY A 57 -7.67 0.83 13.67
N LEU A 58 -8.23 0.91 12.45
CA LEU A 58 -8.59 2.22 11.91
C LEU A 58 -9.77 2.72 12.75
N THR A 59 -9.48 3.66 13.64
CA THR A 59 -10.52 4.37 14.41
C THR A 59 -11.58 4.88 13.45
N ARG A 60 -12.84 4.97 13.90
CA ARG A 60 -13.96 5.43 13.05
C ARG A 60 -13.62 6.73 12.32
N ASP A 61 -12.90 7.62 13.00
CA ASP A 61 -12.43 8.90 12.49
C ASP A 61 -11.42 8.75 11.35
N GLU A 62 -10.48 7.80 11.42
CA GLU A 62 -9.54 7.52 10.33
C GLU A 62 -10.25 6.90 9.11
N ARG A 63 -11.31 6.11 9.33
CA ARG A 63 -12.16 5.60 8.24
C ARG A 63 -12.98 6.71 7.58
N ASP A 64 -13.51 7.64 8.37
CA ASP A 64 -14.24 8.80 7.87
C ASP A 64 -13.32 9.75 7.09
N GLU A 65 -12.10 9.98 7.59
CA GLU A 65 -11.10 10.78 6.90
C GLU A 65 -10.62 10.09 5.61
N LEU A 66 -10.40 8.77 5.62
CA LEU A 66 -10.07 8.03 4.40
C LEU A 66 -11.19 8.10 3.35
N ARG A 67 -12.46 8.02 3.76
CA ARG A 67 -13.62 8.19 2.87
C ARG A 67 -13.65 9.61 2.28
N ARG A 68 -13.46 10.62 3.11
CA ARG A 68 -13.41 12.03 2.71
C ARG A 68 -12.29 12.26 1.70
N LEU A 69 -11.07 11.82 2.01
CA LEU A 69 -9.90 11.97 1.15
C LEU A 69 -10.11 11.27 -0.20
N ARG A 70 -10.76 10.10 -0.23
CA ARG A 70 -11.09 9.42 -1.50
C ARG A 70 -12.11 10.20 -2.34
N GLN A 71 -13.13 10.79 -1.72
CA GLN A 71 -14.10 11.63 -2.43
C GLN A 71 -13.45 12.91 -2.96
N GLU A 72 -12.60 13.55 -2.15
CA GLU A 72 -11.86 14.74 -2.54
C GLU A 72 -10.91 14.46 -3.70
N ASN A 73 -10.16 13.35 -3.64
CA ASN A 73 -9.28 12.94 -4.72
C ASN A 73 -10.06 12.68 -6.03
N LYS A 74 -11.23 12.06 -5.95
CA LYS A 74 -12.11 11.86 -7.12
C LYS A 74 -12.56 13.20 -7.71
N ARG A 75 -12.97 14.17 -6.88
CA ARG A 75 -13.37 15.51 -7.32
C ARG A 75 -12.21 16.23 -8.02
N LEU A 76 -11.04 16.27 -7.40
CA LEU A 76 -9.83 16.91 -7.94
C LEU A 76 -9.42 16.31 -9.29
N ARG A 77 -9.54 14.99 -9.47
CA ARG A 77 -9.24 14.34 -10.76
C ARG A 77 -10.17 14.80 -11.88
N VAL A 78 -11.46 14.95 -11.57
CA VAL A 78 -12.45 15.46 -12.53
C VAL A 78 -12.17 16.92 -12.89
N GLU A 79 -11.89 17.78 -11.89
CA GLU A 79 -11.53 19.18 -12.12
C GLU A 79 -10.27 19.31 -12.99
N ARG A 80 -9.23 18.52 -12.69
CA ARG A 80 -8.00 18.47 -13.50
C ARG A 80 -8.28 18.04 -14.93
N GLU A 81 -9.19 17.09 -15.15
CA GLU A 81 -9.57 16.65 -16.49
C GLU A 81 -10.30 17.75 -17.26
N ILE A 82 -11.23 18.46 -16.63
CA ILE A 82 -11.96 19.58 -17.24
C ILE A 82 -10.97 20.69 -17.64
N LEU A 83 -10.10 21.10 -16.71
CA LEU A 83 -9.09 22.13 -16.97
C LEU A 83 -8.13 21.70 -18.08
N SER A 84 -7.71 20.44 -18.10
CA SER A 84 -6.85 19.90 -19.17
C SER A 84 -7.55 19.93 -20.53
N LYS A 85 -8.84 19.61 -20.59
CA LYS A 85 -9.62 19.66 -21.84
C LYS A 85 -9.82 21.11 -22.31
N ALA A 86 -10.09 22.03 -21.39
CA ALA A 86 -10.22 23.45 -21.70
C ALA A 86 -8.90 24.01 -22.24
N ALA A 87 -7.77 23.73 -21.57
CA ALA A 87 -6.44 24.15 -22.02
C ALA A 87 -6.12 23.59 -23.41
N ALA A 88 -6.44 22.32 -23.68
CA ALA A 88 -6.25 21.72 -25.00
C ALA A 88 -7.14 22.37 -26.08
N TRP A 89 -8.38 22.73 -25.74
CA TRP A 89 -9.28 23.46 -26.66
C TRP A 89 -8.72 24.85 -27.01
N PHE A 90 -8.31 25.63 -26.00
CA PHE A 90 -7.72 26.96 -26.22
C PHE A 90 -6.41 26.90 -27.02
N ALA A 91 -5.56 25.90 -26.77
CA ALA A 91 -4.33 25.70 -27.53
C ALA A 91 -4.59 25.42 -29.02
N ARG A 92 -5.69 24.72 -29.36
CA ARG A 92 -6.10 24.47 -30.75
C ARG A 92 -6.67 25.72 -31.42
N GLU A 93 -7.48 26.50 -30.71
CA GLU A 93 -8.08 27.73 -31.24
C GLU A 93 -7.03 28.81 -31.54
N THR A 94 -6.02 28.91 -30.67
CA THR A 94 -4.88 29.83 -30.85
C THR A 94 -3.91 29.42 -31.95
N ASP A 95 -3.88 28.12 -32.33
CA ASP A 95 -3.14 27.64 -33.49
C ASP A 95 -3.91 27.92 -34.80
N ALA A 96 -5.23 27.70 -34.79
CA ALA A 96 -6.12 27.96 -35.94
C ALA A 96 -6.23 29.46 -36.31
N THR A 97 -5.97 30.36 -35.37
CA THR A 97 -6.04 31.82 -35.57
C THR A 97 -4.71 32.46 -35.99
N ARG A 98 -3.62 31.68 -36.16
CA ARG A 98 -2.38 32.20 -36.77
C ARG A 98 -2.57 32.31 -38.28
N PRO A 99 -2.59 33.52 -38.88
CA PRO A 99 -2.62 33.65 -40.33
C PRO A 99 -1.33 33.07 -40.90
N ASN A 100 -1.44 32.13 -41.83
CA ASN A 100 -0.31 31.58 -42.58
C ASN A 100 0.24 32.65 -43.54
N SER A 101 0.95 33.65 -43.01
CA SER A 101 1.49 34.77 -43.78
C SER A 101 2.98 34.58 -44.07
N TRP A 102 3.37 33.47 -44.69
CA TRP A 102 4.73 33.28 -45.25
C TRP A 102 4.67 32.42 -46.51
N ARG A 103 4.00 32.92 -47.55
CA ARG A 103 4.14 32.39 -48.91
C ARG A 103 3.89 33.51 -49.93
N SER A 104 4.94 34.28 -50.22
CA SER A 104 5.13 35.08 -51.44
C SER A 104 6.61 35.39 -51.57
#